data_AF-A0A1A8Y1J0-F1
#
_entry.id   AF-A0A1A8Y1J0-F1
#
_cell.length_a   1.000
_cell.length_b   1.000
_cell.length_c   1.000
_cell.angle_alpha   90.00
_cell.angle_beta   90.00
_cell.angle_gamma   90.00
#
_symmetry.space_group_name_H-M   'P 1'
#
loop_
_entity.id
_entity.type
_entity.pdbx_description
1 polymer ?
#
loop_
_entity_poly.entity_id
_entity_poly.type
_entity_poly.pdbx_seq_one_letter_code
_entity_poly.pdbx_strand_id
1 'polypeptide(L)' 'MKSCREIHRLVIEGQDRELGFAERFSMRVHLMICTTCKRFDAQIDLMRQALRRFPGD' A
#
# COMPACT_ATOMS: atom_id res chain seq x y z
N MET A 1 10.57 12.08 -6.66
CA MET A 1 10.10 11.14 -5.62
C MET A 1 8.64 11.48 -5.34
N LYS A 2 7.71 10.52 -5.36
CA LYS A 2 6.30 10.77 -5.01
C LYS A 2 6.18 11.18 -3.53
N SER A 3 5.25 12.07 -3.22
CA SER A 3 4.96 12.49 -1.85
C SER A 3 4.32 11.36 -1.03
N CYS A 4 4.39 11.44 0.30
CA CYS A 4 3.73 10.46 1.18
C CYS A 4 2.23 10.31 0.86
N ARG A 5 1.55 11.41 0.52
CA ARG A 5 0.13 11.41 0.14
C ARG A 5 -0.13 10.60 -1.12
N GLU A 6 0.70 10.77 -2.15
CA GLU A 6 0.59 9.98 -3.38
C GLU A 6 0.92 8.51 -3.15
N ILE A 7 1.86 8.20 -2.25
CA ILE A 7 2.18 6.82 -1.89
C ILE A 7 1.04 6.16 -1.12
N HIS A 8 0.44 6.85 -0.15
CA HIS A 8 -0.74 6.32 0.55
C HIS A 8 -1.87 6.02 -0.42
N ARG A 9 -2.09 6.90 -1.41
CA ARG A 9 -3.06 6.66 -2.48
C ARG A 9 -2.72 5.40 -3.29
N LEU A 10 -1.46 5.23 -3.71
CA LEU A 10 -1.04 4.03 -4.44
C LEU A 10 -1.18 2.75 -3.62
N VAL A 11 -0.86 2.79 -2.32
CA VAL A 11 -1.03 1.64 -1.40
C VAL A 11 -2.50 1.22 -1.33
N ILE A 12 -3.41 2.18 -1.17
CA ILE A 12 -4.86 1.91 -1.14
C ILE A 12 -5.34 1.40 -2.49
N GLU A 13 -5.01 2.11 -3.59
CA GLU A 13 -5.41 1.69 -4.94
C GLU A 13 -4.88 0.29 -5.28
N GLY A 14 -3.70 -0.09 -4.78
CA GLY A 14 -3.11 -1.42 -4.94
C GLY A 14 -3.90 -2.55 -4.28
N GLN A 15 -4.84 -2.25 -3.37
CA GLN A 15 -5.74 -3.24 -2.78
C GLN A 15 -6.96 -3.54 -3.67
N ASP A 16 -7.32 -2.61 -4.55
CA ASP A 16 -8.50 -2.69 -5.41
C ASP A 16 -8.15 -3.03 -6.86
N ARG A 17 -6.99 -2.53 -7.34
CA ARG A 17 -6.50 -2.77 -8.71
C ARG A 17 -5.03 -3.12 -8.71
N GLU A 18 -4.58 -3.72 -9.81
CA GLU A 18 -3.16 -3.84 -10.08
C GLU A 18 -2.54 -2.47 -10.38
N LEU A 19 -1.39 -2.21 -9.78
CA LEU A 19 -0.59 -1.02 -10.05
C LEU A 19 0.27 -1.25 -11.30
N GLY A 20 0.40 -0.22 -12.13
CA GLY A 20 1.35 -0.21 -13.23
C GLY A 20 2.80 -0.34 -12.75
N PHE A 21 3.70 -0.78 -13.62
CA PHE A 21 5.10 -1.03 -13.27
C PHE A 21 5.79 0.20 -12.64
N ALA A 22 5.60 1.40 -13.23
CA ALA A 22 6.18 2.64 -12.73
C ALA A 22 5.59 3.08 -11.37
N GLU A 23 4.29 2.85 -11.15
CA GLU A 23 3.61 3.12 -9.88
C GLU A 23 4.19 2.23 -8.78
N ARG A 24 4.29 0.93 -9.07
CA ARG A 24 4.83 -0.08 -8.14
C ARG A 24 6.29 0.19 -7.81
N PHE A 25 7.10 0.58 -8.79
CA PHE A 25 8.49 0.96 -8.58
C PHE A 25 8.60 2.20 -7.69
N SER A 26 7.88 3.28 -8.02
CA SER A 26 7.88 4.52 -7.24
C SER A 26 7.45 4.30 -5.79
N MET A 27 6.43 3.46 -5.58
CA MET A 27 5.96 3.06 -4.27
C MET A 27 7.06 2.33 -3.49
N ARG A 28 7.64 1.26 -4.05
CA ARG A 28 8.71 0.49 -3.38
C ARG A 28 9.90 1.35 -2.99
N VAL A 29 10.35 2.24 -3.88
CA VAL A 29 11.46 3.17 -3.58
C VAL A 29 11.13 4.06 -2.38
N HIS A 30 9.92 4.62 -2.32
CA HIS A 30 9.51 5.45 -1.20
C HIS A 30 9.39 4.67 0.12
N LEU A 31 8.85 3.43 0.08
CA LEU A 31 8.73 2.58 1.27
C LEU A 31 10.10 2.17 1.86
N MET A 32 11.16 2.15 1.04
CA MET A 32 12.52 1.86 1.54
C MET A 32 13.11 3.02 2.36
N ILE A 33 12.67 4.25 2.14
CA ILE A 33 13.26 5.45 2.76
C ILE A 33 12.33 6.15 3.76
N CYS A 34 11.03 5.88 3.70
CA CYS A 34 10.04 6.44 4.61
C CYS A 34 9.41 5.35 5.48
N THR A 35 9.87 5.24 6.73
CA THR A 35 9.37 4.25 7.69
C THR A 35 7.89 4.41 7.99
N THR A 36 7.36 5.64 7.95
CA THR A 36 5.94 5.91 8.16
C THR A 36 5.08 5.28 7.08
N CYS A 37 5.43 5.50 5.80
CA CYS A 37 4.70 4.89 4.69
C CYS A 37 4.86 3.36 4.68
N LYS A 38 6.04 2.83 5.06
CA LYS A 38 6.25 1.38 5.23
C LYS A 38 5.33 0.76 6.27
N ARG A 39 5.10 1.45 7.41
CA ARG A 39 4.16 1.00 8.43
C ARG A 39 2.71 1.07 7.95
N PHE A 40 2.36 2.13 7.22
CA PHE A 40 1.03 2.27 6.64
C PHE A 40 0.71 1.14 5.65
N ASP A 41 1.64 0.81 4.75
CA ASP A 41 1.53 -0.32 3.83
C ASP A 41 1.25 -1.64 4.57
N ALA A 42 2.04 -1.95 5.60
CA ALA A 42 1.83 -3.13 6.43
C ALA A 42 0.48 -3.14 7.17
N GLN A 43 -0.01 -1.97 7.60
CA GLN A 43 -1.32 -1.84 8.25
C GLN A 43 -2.46 -2.18 7.29
N ILE A 44 -2.41 -1.66 6.06
CA ILE A 44 -3.41 -1.93 5.03
C ILE A 44 -3.39 -3.41 4.63
N ASP A 45 -2.20 -4.00 4.49
CA ASP A 45 -2.05 -5.43 4.20
C ASP A 45 -2.61 -6.31 5.34
N LEU A 46 -2.42 -5.91 6.59
CA LEU A 46 -3.01 -6.59 7.74
C LEU A 46 -4.54 -6.54 7.69
N MET A 47 -5.12 -5.36 7.44
CA MET A 47 -6.57 -5.19 7.28
C MET A 47 -7.12 -6.06 6.17
N ARG A 48 -6.45 -6.10 5.00
CA ARG A 48 -6.87 -6.94 3.87
C ARG A 48 -6.82 -8.43 4.21
N GLN A 49 -5.80 -8.87 4.94
CA GLN A 49 -5.70 -10.26 5.41
C GLN A 49 -6.82 -10.60 6.39
N ALA A 50 -7.11 -9.70 7.35
CA ALA A 50 -8.21 -9.89 8.29
C ALA A 50 -9.56 -10.04 7.59
N LEU A 51 -9.87 -9.15 6.63
CA LEU A 51 -11.10 -9.22 5.83
C LEU A 51 -11.21 -10.52 5.02
N ARG A 52 -10.09 -11.03 4.49
CA ARG A 52 -10.07 -12.33 3.80
C ARG A 52 -10.25 -13.51 4.74
N ARG A 53 -9.78 -13.40 5.99
CA ARG A 53 -9.82 -14.48 6.99
C ARG A 53 -11.16 -14.56 7.71
N PHE A 54 -11.85 -13.44 7.84
CA PHE A 54 -13.17 -13.29 8.45
C PHE A 54 -14.09 -12.56 7.48
N PRO A 55 -14.51 -13.20 6.38
CA PRO A 55 -15.60 -12.65 5.57
C PRO A 55 -16.83 -12.60 6.49
N GLY A 56 -17.34 -11.39 6.74
CA GLY A 56 -18.50 -11.21 7.62
C GLY A 56 -19.64 -12.13 7.19
N ASP A 57 -20.12 -12.90 8.15
CA ASP A 57 -21.28 -13.79 8.10
C ASP A 57 -22.59 -13.04 7.74
#